data_AF-W0GWA7-F1
#
_entry.id   AF-W0GWA7-F1
#
_cell.length_a   1.000
_cell.length_b   1.000
_cell.length_c   1.000
_cell.angle_alpha   90.00
_cell.angle_beta   90.00
_cell.angle_gamma   90.00
#
_symmetry.space_group_name_H-M   'P 1'
#
loop_
_entity.id
_entity.type
_entity.pdbx_description
1 polymer ?
#
loop_
_entity_poly.entity_id
_entity_poly.type
_entity_poly.pdbx_seq_one_letter_code
_entity_poly.pdbx_strand_id
1 'polypeptide(L)'
;MKVWACLLAGLIAGSTTPGAVARDEHDRGAYNNKMALLGFLLESAQQRAGRDVQTLCLLMSISNDVTERYVATNPGDMQVQQRLMAMRQDLRACLANQAEAHAWADS
;
A
#
# COMPACT_ATOMS: atom_id res chain seq x y z
N MET A 1 10.12 -8.37 54.16
CA MET A 1 8.99 -7.67 53.47
C MET A 1 9.40 -6.45 52.63
N LYS A 2 10.70 -6.13 52.46
CA LYS A 2 11.15 -4.89 51.79
C LYS A 2 11.65 -5.08 50.35
N VAL A 3 11.78 -6.33 49.90
CA VAL A 3 12.26 -6.71 48.55
C VAL A 3 11.11 -6.73 47.53
N TRP A 4 9.90 -7.06 47.97
CA TRP A 4 8.70 -7.07 47.12
C TRP A 4 8.26 -5.69 46.65
N ALA A 5 8.54 -4.64 47.43
CA ALA A 5 8.18 -3.26 47.09
C ALA A 5 8.94 -2.74 45.85
N CYS A 6 10.17 -3.20 45.61
CA CYS A 6 10.97 -2.78 44.46
C CYS A 6 10.56 -3.46 43.15
N LEU A 7 10.02 -4.68 43.22
CA LEU A 7 9.56 -5.42 42.03
C LEU A 7 8.26 -4.83 41.46
N LEU A 8 7.38 -4.29 42.30
CA LEU A 8 6.14 -3.64 41.87
C LEU A 8 6.40 -2.26 41.23
N ALA A 9 7.42 -1.53 41.69
CA ALA A 9 7.77 -0.23 41.12
C ALA A 9 8.38 -0.33 39.71
N GLY A 10 9.14 -1.39 39.41
CA GLY A 10 9.68 -1.65 38.07
C GLY A 10 8.60 -2.04 37.04
N LEU A 11 7.53 -2.69 37.49
CA LEU A 11 6.46 -3.18 36.59
C LEU A 11 5.57 -2.05 36.05
N ILE A 12 5.43 -0.95 36.79
CA ILE A 12 4.59 0.19 36.39
C ILE A 12 5.34 1.12 35.41
N ALA A 13 6.67 1.14 35.46
CA ALA A 13 7.48 1.96 34.55
C ALA A 13 7.67 1.36 33.15
N GLY A 14 7.40 0.06 32.97
CA GLY A 14 7.62 -0.66 31.71
C GLY A 14 6.43 -0.69 30.74
N SER A 15 5.26 -0.17 31.11
CA SER A 15 4.02 -0.30 30.31
C SER A 15 3.67 0.94 29.47
N THR A 16 4.46 2.01 29.53
CA THR A 16 4.29 3.15 28.62
C THR A 16 5.01 2.90 27.30
N THR A 17 4.65 1.82 26.59
CA THR A 17 5.00 1.70 25.17
C THR A 17 4.26 2.82 24.44
N PRO A 18 4.94 3.73 23.74
CA PRO A 18 4.27 4.86 23.10
C PRO A 18 3.30 4.31 22.04
N GLY A 19 2.00 4.42 22.27
CA GLY A 19 0.96 3.90 21.35
C GLY A 19 1.05 4.45 19.92
N ALA A 20 1.83 5.53 19.70
CA ALA A 20 2.16 6.04 18.38
C ALA A 20 2.96 5.04 17.53
N VAL A 21 3.97 4.37 18.09
CA VAL A 21 4.84 3.48 17.29
C VAL A 21 4.12 2.20 16.85
N ALA A 22 3.25 1.67 17.72
CA ALA A 22 2.45 0.49 17.41
C ALA A 22 1.36 0.77 16.37
N ARG A 23 0.88 2.02 16.29
CA ARG A 23 -0.11 2.44 15.28
C ARG A 23 0.52 2.62 13.91
N ASP A 24 1.69 3.26 13.85
CA ASP A 24 2.42 3.47 12.59
C ASP A 24 2.85 2.13 11.96
N GLU A 25 3.34 1.17 12.76
CA GLU A 25 3.66 -0.18 12.28
C GLU A 25 2.42 -0.93 11.77
N HIS A 26 1.28 -0.78 12.46
CA HIS A 26 0.03 -1.41 12.06
C HIS A 26 -0.49 -0.86 10.71
N ASP A 27 -0.47 0.45 10.55
CA ASP A 27 -0.95 1.12 9.33
C ASP A 27 -0.04 0.77 8.13
N ARG A 28 1.28 0.76 8.33
CA ARG A 28 2.27 0.33 7.32
C ARG A 28 2.07 -1.14 6.92
N GLY A 29 1.87 -2.02 7.89
CA GLY A 29 1.64 -3.44 7.67
C GLY A 29 0.36 -3.71 6.89
N ALA A 30 -0.74 -3.05 7.25
CA ALA A 30 -2.02 -3.18 6.53
C ALA A 30 -1.92 -2.70 5.07
N TYR A 31 -1.22 -1.58 4.83
CA TYR A 31 -0.91 -1.09 3.48
C TYR A 31 -0.10 -2.12 2.68
N ASN A 32 0.98 -2.65 3.24
CA ASN A 32 1.84 -3.63 2.57
C ASN A 32 1.06 -4.90 2.18
N ASN A 33 0.19 -5.40 3.06
CA ASN A 33 -0.65 -6.56 2.77
C ASN A 33 -1.61 -6.31 1.60
N LYS A 34 -2.26 -5.14 1.57
CA LYS A 34 -3.12 -4.74 0.43
C LYS A 34 -2.33 -4.69 -0.87
N MET A 35 -1.13 -4.10 -0.84
CA MET A 35 -0.28 -4.00 -2.01
C MET A 35 0.29 -5.35 -2.48
N ALA A 36 0.54 -6.29 -1.56
CA ALA A 36 0.95 -7.64 -1.93
C ALA A 36 -0.17 -8.39 -2.66
N LEU A 37 -1.40 -8.32 -2.16
CA LEU A 37 -2.57 -8.90 -2.83
C LEU A 37 -2.81 -8.26 -4.20
N LEU A 38 -2.75 -6.93 -4.29
CA LEU A 38 -2.92 -6.21 -5.56
C LEU A 38 -1.79 -6.54 -6.55
N GLY A 39 -0.56 -6.71 -6.07
CA GLY A 39 0.57 -7.17 -6.88
C GLY A 39 0.33 -8.56 -7.48
N PHE A 40 -0.13 -9.51 -6.66
CA PHE A 40 -0.51 -10.84 -7.14
C PHE A 40 -1.62 -10.80 -8.21
N LEU A 41 -2.66 -9.99 -7.98
CA LEU A 41 -3.74 -9.82 -8.96
C LEU A 41 -3.21 -9.23 -10.27
N LEU A 42 -2.33 -8.22 -10.18
CA LEU A 42 -1.72 -7.58 -11.34
C LEU A 42 -0.88 -8.58 -12.15
N GLU A 43 -0.02 -9.36 -11.48
CA GLU A 43 0.77 -10.42 -12.12
C GLU A 43 -0.14 -11.48 -12.78
N SER A 44 -1.22 -11.88 -12.11
CA SER A 44 -2.17 -12.86 -12.66
C SER A 44 -2.89 -12.32 -13.91
N ALA A 45 -3.20 -11.02 -13.93
CA ALA A 45 -3.83 -10.35 -15.07
C ALA A 45 -2.86 -10.19 -16.25
N GLN A 46 -1.56 -10.02 -15.99
CA GLN A 46 -0.52 -10.02 -17.03
C GLN A 46 -0.35 -11.41 -17.67
N GLN A 47 -0.51 -12.48 -16.87
CA GLN A 47 -0.32 -13.87 -17.32
C GLN A 47 -1.52 -14.44 -18.08
N ARG A 48 -2.75 -13.95 -17.83
CA ARG A 48 -3.93 -14.42 -18.60
C ARG A 48 -3.87 -13.96 -20.06
N ALA A 49 -4.26 -14.88 -20.93
CA ALA A 49 -4.07 -14.91 -22.39
C ALA A 49 -4.47 -13.61 -23.12
N GLY A 50 -3.55 -12.64 -23.15
CA GLY A 50 -3.66 -11.45 -23.99
C GLY A 50 -3.25 -10.13 -23.34
N ARG A 51 -2.87 -10.08 -22.05
CA ARG A 51 -2.77 -8.82 -21.29
C ARG A 51 -4.10 -8.09 -21.36
N ASP A 52 -5.08 -8.47 -20.55
CA ASP A 52 -6.31 -7.68 -20.42
C ASP A 52 -5.93 -6.29 -19.87
N VAL A 53 -5.67 -5.36 -20.79
CA VAL A 53 -5.16 -4.02 -20.49
C VAL A 53 -6.18 -3.29 -19.64
N GLN A 54 -7.48 -3.54 -19.84
CA GLN A 54 -8.54 -2.95 -19.02
C GLN A 54 -8.43 -3.42 -17.56
N THR A 55 -8.32 -4.72 -17.32
CA THR A 55 -8.12 -5.25 -15.96
C THR A 55 -6.78 -4.79 -15.36
N LEU A 56 -5.71 -4.71 -16.15
CA LEU A 56 -4.42 -4.19 -15.69
C LEU A 56 -4.52 -2.73 -15.22
N CYS A 57 -5.11 -1.86 -16.03
CA CYS A 57 -5.26 -0.45 -15.68
C CYS A 57 -6.19 -0.25 -14.49
N LEU A 58 -7.24 -1.07 -14.38
CA LEU A 58 -8.13 -1.07 -13.22
C LEU A 58 -7.36 -1.43 -11.94
N LEU A 59 -6.58 -2.52 -11.95
CA LEU A 59 -5.78 -2.94 -10.79
C LEU A 59 -4.72 -1.90 -10.41
N MET A 60 -4.08 -1.27 -11.40
CA MET A 60 -3.15 -0.15 -11.17
C MET A 60 -3.87 1.07 -10.57
N SER A 61 -5.09 1.38 -11.01
CA SER A 61 -5.90 2.48 -10.45
C SER A 61 -6.27 2.23 -8.99
N ILE A 62 -6.71 1.01 -8.66
CA ILE A 62 -7.02 0.62 -7.27
C ILE A 62 -5.76 0.70 -6.41
N SER A 63 -4.62 0.25 -6.92
CA SER A 63 -3.34 0.33 -6.24
C SER A 63 -2.93 1.78 -5.94
N ASN A 64 -3.14 2.70 -6.89
CA ASN A 64 -2.91 4.13 -6.69
C ASN A 64 -3.81 4.70 -5.58
N ASP A 65 -5.11 4.40 -5.58
CA ASP A 65 -6.05 4.88 -4.55
C ASP A 65 -5.68 4.37 -3.14
N VAL A 66 -5.35 3.07 -3.01
CA VAL A 66 -4.89 2.50 -1.72
C VAL A 66 -3.64 3.20 -1.22
N THR A 67 -2.68 3.48 -2.11
CA THR A 67 -1.42 4.12 -1.76
C THR A 67 -1.62 5.61 -1.42
N GLU A 68 -2.49 6.30 -2.15
CA GLU A 68 -2.84 7.70 -1.89
C GLU A 68 -3.50 7.87 -0.52
N ARG A 69 -4.45 7.00 -0.16
CA ARG A 69 -5.06 7.01 1.17
C ARG A 69 -4.05 6.76 2.28
N TYR A 70 -3.08 5.86 2.06
CA TYR A 70 -2.01 5.60 3.02
C TYR A 70 -1.13 6.85 3.22
N VAL A 71 -0.69 7.48 2.13
CA VAL A 71 0.14 8.70 2.18
C VAL A 71 -0.60 9.86 2.84
N ALA A 72 -1.91 9.99 2.62
CA ALA A 72 -2.73 11.03 3.22
C ALA A 72 -2.73 10.99 4.76
N THR A 73 -2.64 9.79 5.35
CA THR A 73 -2.57 9.61 6.81
C THR A 73 -1.13 9.41 7.33
N ASN A 74 -0.16 9.17 6.43
CA ASN A 74 1.24 8.93 6.75
C ASN A 74 2.18 9.82 5.88
N PRO A 75 2.08 11.15 5.96
CA PRO A 75 2.81 12.05 5.07
C PRO A 75 4.34 12.02 5.26
N GLY A 76 4.83 11.46 6.37
CA GLY A 76 6.27 11.30 6.63
C GLY A 76 6.91 10.07 5.95
N ASP A 77 6.11 9.14 5.41
CA ASP A 77 6.63 7.98 4.68
C ASP A 77 7.01 8.36 3.25
N MET A 78 8.18 8.98 3.12
CA MET A 78 8.74 9.44 1.84
C MET A 78 8.93 8.28 0.84
N GLN A 79 9.19 7.06 1.33
CA GLN A 79 9.37 5.90 0.47
C GLN A 79 8.08 5.54 -0.25
N VAL A 80 6.94 5.53 0.46
CA VAL A 80 5.64 5.28 -0.18
C VAL A 80 5.22 6.44 -1.06
N GLN A 81 5.51 7.67 -0.66
CA GLN A 81 5.21 8.83 -1.49
C GLN A 81 5.95 8.76 -2.84
N GLN A 82 7.22 8.36 -2.85
CA GLN A 82 7.97 8.14 -4.10
C GLN A 82 7.39 6.98 -4.91
N ARG A 83 6.99 5.89 -4.25
CA ARG A 83 6.31 4.77 -4.91
C ARG A 83 5.00 5.21 -5.58
N LEU A 84 4.20 6.04 -4.91
CA LEU A 84 2.96 6.59 -5.47
C LEU A 84 3.22 7.39 -6.75
N MET A 85 4.30 8.18 -6.80
CA MET A 85 4.66 8.92 -8.02
C MET A 85 4.96 7.99 -9.20
N ALA A 86 5.71 6.91 -8.99
CA ALA A 86 5.98 5.91 -10.02
C ALA A 86 4.68 5.20 -10.45
N MET A 87 3.86 4.77 -9.49
CA MET A 87 2.58 4.12 -9.77
C MET A 87 1.61 4.99 -10.59
N ARG A 88 1.64 6.32 -10.39
CA ARG A 88 0.87 7.27 -11.19
C ARG A 88 1.37 7.35 -12.64
N GLN A 89 2.69 7.24 -12.84
CA GLN A 89 3.27 7.20 -14.19
C GLN A 89 2.88 5.90 -14.90
N ASP A 90 2.99 4.76 -14.22
CA ASP A 90 2.59 3.45 -14.76
C ASP A 90 1.11 3.43 -15.15
N LEU A 91 0.23 3.97 -14.31
CA LEU A 91 -1.20 4.06 -14.60
C LEU A 91 -1.48 4.93 -15.83
N ARG A 92 -0.82 6.08 -15.98
CA ARG A 92 -0.99 6.93 -17.16
C ARG A 92 -0.57 6.21 -18.44
N ALA A 93 0.55 5.50 -18.41
CA ALA A 93 1.00 4.70 -19.54
C ALA A 93 0.01 3.57 -19.87
N CYS A 94 -0.51 2.89 -18.84
CA CYS A 94 -1.53 1.86 -19.03
C CYS A 94 -2.78 2.41 -19.71
N LEU A 95 -3.34 3.52 -19.19
CA LEU A 95 -4.55 4.13 -19.73
C LEU A 95 -4.37 4.64 -21.16
N ALA A 96 -3.18 5.15 -21.51
CA ALA A 96 -2.86 5.54 -22.88
C ALA A 96 -2.89 4.32 -23.83
N ASN A 97 -2.22 3.23 -23.45
CA ASN A 97 -2.24 1.98 -24.23
C ASN A 97 -3.65 1.39 -24.35
N GLN A 98 -4.47 1.50 -23.29
CA GLN A 98 -5.86 1.06 -23.30
C GLN A 98 -6.70 1.86 -24.29
N ALA A 99 -6.59 3.19 -24.26
CA ALA A 99 -7.33 4.08 -25.14
C ALA A 99 -6.96 3.84 -26.62
N GLU A 100 -5.67 3.64 -26.91
CA GLU A 100 -5.21 3.25 -28.24
C GLU A 100 -5.84 1.94 -28.68
N ALA A 101 -5.79 0.89 -27.84
CA ALA A 101 -6.36 -0.42 -28.16
C ALA A 101 -7.87 -0.35 -28.47
N HIS A 102 -8.63 0.49 -27.77
CA HIS A 102 -10.04 0.72 -28.06
C HIS A 102 -10.25 1.46 -29.39
N ALA A 103 -9.43 2.47 -29.70
CA ALA A 103 -9.55 3.22 -30.95
C ALA A 103 -9.39 2.34 -32.21
N TRP A 104 -8.51 1.33 -32.18
CA TRP A 104 -8.35 0.36 -33.28
C TRP A 104 -9.48 -0.68 -33.36
N ALA A 105 -10.16 -0.97 -32.25
CA ALA A 105 -11.28 -1.92 -32.23
C ALA A 105 -12.58 -1.31 -32.79
N ASP A 106 -12.70 0.02 -32.73
CA ASP A 106 -13.88 0.78 -33.18
C ASP A 106 -13.77 1.29 -34.64
N SER A 107 -12.64 1.04 -35.32
CA SER A 107 -12.36 1.45 -36.71
C SER A 107 -12.46 0.30 -37.71
#